data_AF-A0A146L721-F1
#
_entry.id   AF-A0A146L721-F1
#
_cell.length_a   1.000
_cell.length_b   1.000
_cell.length_c   1.000
_cell.angle_alpha   90.00
_cell.angle_beta   90.00
_cell.angle_gamma   90.00
#
_symmetry.space_group_name_H-M   'P 1'
#
loop_
_entity.id
_entity.type
_entity.pdbx_description
1 polymer ?
#
loop_
_entity_poly.entity_id
_entity_poly.type
_entity_poly.pdbx_seq_one_letter_code
_entity_poly.pdbx_strand_id
1 'polypeptide(L)'
;MAALSGDKISHIANNDVVKATGSSHSSSNSNKEKSVMNGRHNRILVDLGSHFYTPAKVYNATRVHVNLGCGVLLEMSTEEAEAFLIKKEAILRGIASRKTREVLQMKYRIRLVTEIIARLHER
;
A
#
# COMPACT_ATOMS: atom_id res chain seq x y z
N MET A 1 -35.41 18.98 -33.94
CA MET A 1 -33.99 18.77 -34.27
C MET A 1 -33.23 18.71 -32.96
N ALA A 2 -33.08 17.52 -32.37
CA ALA A 2 -32.05 16.51 -32.64
C ALA A 2 -30.74 16.80 -31.87
N ALA A 3 -30.43 15.86 -30.96
CA ALA A 3 -29.39 15.82 -29.95
C ALA A 3 -27.97 15.64 -30.50
N LEU A 4 -26.95 16.06 -29.73
CA LEU A 4 -25.63 15.44 -29.52
C LEU A 4 -25.06 16.06 -28.22
N SER A 5 -25.04 15.37 -27.07
CA SER A 5 -24.06 14.35 -26.64
C SER A 5 -22.63 14.89 -26.59
N GLY A 6 -22.02 14.91 -25.40
CA GLY A 6 -20.65 15.39 -25.20
C GLY A 6 -20.17 15.36 -23.74
N ASP A 7 -20.21 14.16 -23.17
CA ASP A 7 -19.29 13.57 -22.19
C ASP A 7 -18.86 14.31 -20.90
N LYS A 8 -19.21 13.62 -19.82
CA LYS A 8 -18.76 13.74 -18.43
C LYS A 8 -17.23 13.79 -18.36
N ILE A 9 -16.69 14.92 -17.93
CA ILE A 9 -15.32 14.98 -17.41
C ILE A 9 -15.32 14.27 -16.05
N SER A 10 -15.04 12.97 -16.08
CA SER A 10 -14.68 12.22 -14.89
C SER A 10 -13.35 12.75 -14.39
N HIS A 11 -13.37 13.41 -13.23
CA HIS A 11 -12.17 13.68 -12.46
C HIS A 11 -11.58 12.34 -12.03
N ILE A 12 -10.64 11.83 -12.82
CA ILE A 12 -9.80 10.69 -12.43
C ILE A 12 -8.83 11.20 -11.36
N ALA A 13 -9.25 11.07 -10.10
CA ALA A 13 -8.40 11.19 -8.95
C ALA A 13 -7.46 9.96 -8.92
N ASN A 14 -6.27 10.09 -9.48
CA ASN A 14 -5.20 9.08 -9.40
C ASN A 14 -4.58 9.01 -7.99
N ASN A 15 -5.40 8.73 -6.96
CA ASN A 15 -4.95 8.56 -5.58
C ASN A 15 -5.14 7.13 -5.04
N ASP A 16 -5.76 6.22 -5.80
CA ASP A 16 -6.13 4.89 -5.29
C ASP A 16 -5.02 3.83 -5.42
N VAL A 17 -4.08 3.98 -6.35
CA VAL A 17 -3.02 2.96 -6.57
C VAL A 17 -2.01 2.91 -5.43
N VAL A 18 -1.69 4.04 -4.78
CA VAL A 18 -0.73 4.07 -3.65
C VAL A 18 -1.37 3.55 -2.36
N LYS A 19 -2.71 3.57 -2.27
CA LYS A 19 -3.45 3.11 -1.10
C LYS A 19 -3.44 1.58 -0.96
N ALA A 20 -3.44 0.84 -2.06
CA ALA A 20 -3.43 -0.64 -2.03
C ALA A 20 -2.13 -1.23 -1.47
N THR A 21 -0.98 -0.55 -1.66
CA THR A 21 0.30 -0.98 -1.07
C THR A 21 0.54 -0.45 0.34
N GLY A 22 -0.26 0.52 0.81
CA GLY A 22 -0.18 1.11 2.15
C GLY A 22 -1.32 0.73 3.11
N SER A 23 -2.37 0.05 2.63
CA SER A 23 -3.58 -0.25 3.43
C SER A 23 -3.46 -1.49 4.31
N SER A 24 -2.32 -2.16 4.36
CA SER A 24 -2.10 -3.29 5.28
C SER A 24 -1.77 -2.84 6.71
N HIS A 25 -1.70 -1.54 7.02
CA HIS A 25 -1.18 -1.03 8.31
C HIS A 25 -2.14 -0.10 9.09
N SER A 26 -3.45 -0.22 8.90
CA SER A 26 -4.42 0.53 9.73
C SER A 26 -5.54 -0.35 10.25
N SER A 27 -5.20 -1.31 11.12
CA SER A 27 -6.15 -1.94 12.06
C SER A 27 -5.36 -2.76 13.08
N SER A 28 -4.84 -2.14 14.14
CA SER A 28 -4.40 -2.84 15.37
C SER A 28 -4.30 -1.84 16.52
N ASN A 29 -5.46 -1.32 16.95
CA ASN A 29 -5.57 -0.72 18.27
C ASN A 29 -6.50 -1.62 19.09
N SER A 30 -5.91 -2.62 19.74
CA SER A 30 -6.58 -3.42 20.77
C SER A 30 -5.55 -4.11 21.64
N ASN A 31 -5.48 -3.64 22.88
CA ASN A 31 -5.11 -4.37 24.11
C ASN A 31 -3.95 -5.36 24.04
N LYS A 32 -2.84 -4.90 24.63
CA LYS A 32 -1.69 -5.71 25.05
C LYS A 32 -2.09 -6.59 26.24
N GLU A 33 -2.93 -7.60 26.03
CA GLU A 33 -3.18 -8.66 27.00
C GLU A 33 -2.29 -9.85 26.69
N LYS A 34 -1.47 -10.21 27.69
CA LYS A 34 -0.61 -11.39 27.71
C LYS A 34 -1.44 -12.63 27.35
N SER A 35 -1.26 -13.19 26.15
CA SER A 35 -1.74 -14.52 25.81
C SER A 35 -0.83 -15.57 26.45
N VAL A 36 -1.05 -15.77 27.75
CA VAL A 36 -0.57 -16.96 28.45
C VAL A 36 -1.17 -18.18 27.75
N MET A 37 -0.27 -19.10 27.40
CA MET A 37 -0.50 -20.43 26.84
C MET A 37 -1.80 -21.09 27.35
N ASN A 38 -2.86 -21.01 26.55
CA ASN A 38 -3.96 -21.96 26.59
C ASN A 38 -3.98 -22.65 25.22
N GLY A 39 -3.98 -23.99 25.21
CA GLY A 39 -3.85 -24.88 24.06
C GLY A 39 -4.97 -24.81 23.00
N ARG A 40 -5.43 -23.60 22.66
CA ARG A 40 -6.24 -23.32 21.49
C ARG A 40 -5.36 -23.54 20.27
N HIS A 41 -5.70 -24.56 19.51
CA HIS A 41 -5.03 -24.87 18.26
C HIS A 41 -5.19 -23.66 17.34
N ASN A 42 -4.09 -23.00 16.96
CA ASN A 42 -4.08 -21.90 15.99
C ASN A 42 -4.43 -22.45 14.61
N ARG A 43 -5.72 -22.68 14.37
CA ARG A 43 -6.28 -23.07 13.07
C ARG A 43 -6.56 -21.80 12.29
N ILE A 44 -5.88 -21.66 11.16
CA ILE A 44 -6.04 -20.53 10.24
C ILE A 44 -6.52 -21.05 8.89
N LEU A 45 -7.27 -20.24 8.16
CA LEU A 45 -7.57 -20.52 6.75
C LEU A 45 -6.45 -19.92 5.90
N VAL A 46 -5.77 -20.75 5.12
CA VAL A 46 -4.72 -20.33 4.19
C VAL A 46 -5.30 -20.33 2.79
N ASP A 47 -5.14 -19.22 2.09
CA ASP A 47 -5.47 -19.10 0.67
C ASP A 47 -4.38 -19.78 -0.16
N LEU A 48 -4.77 -20.78 -0.96
CA LEU A 48 -3.88 -21.45 -1.91
C LEU A 48 -3.96 -20.81 -3.31
N GLY A 49 -4.82 -19.81 -3.50
CA GLY A 49 -5.06 -19.10 -4.76
C GLY A 49 -6.51 -19.21 -5.22
N SER A 50 -6.94 -18.28 -6.09
CA SER A 50 -8.30 -18.25 -6.66
C SER A 50 -9.43 -18.32 -5.62
N HIS A 51 -9.25 -17.69 -4.46
CA HIS A 51 -10.18 -17.73 -3.33
C HIS A 51 -10.45 -19.15 -2.79
N PHE A 52 -9.45 -20.03 -2.87
CA PHE A 52 -9.52 -21.40 -2.36
C PHE A 52 -8.81 -21.49 -1.00
N TYR A 53 -9.61 -21.67 0.06
CA TYR A 53 -9.12 -21.64 1.44
C TYR A 53 -9.06 -23.03 2.07
N THR A 54 -7.92 -23.38 2.66
CA THR A 54 -7.71 -24.66 3.37
C THR A 54 -7.34 -24.42 4.84
N PRO A 55 -7.92 -25.15 5.80
CA PRO A 55 -7.53 -25.03 7.20
C PRO A 55 -6.11 -25.56 7.44
N ALA A 56 -5.26 -24.73 8.05
CA ALA A 56 -3.90 -25.06 8.43
C ALA A 56 -3.68 -24.83 9.93
N LYS A 57 -2.76 -25.59 10.53
CA LYS A 57 -2.36 -25.44 11.93
C LYS A 57 -1.00 -24.75 11.99
N VAL A 58 -0.89 -23.67 12.75
CA VAL A 58 0.39 -23.01 13.00
C VAL A 58 1.11 -23.73 14.15
N TYR A 59 2.28 -24.30 13.84
CA TYR A 59 3.08 -25.06 14.82
C TYR A 59 3.98 -24.17 15.67
N ASN A 60 4.59 -23.14 15.07
CA ASN A 60 5.46 -22.21 15.77
C ASN A 60 5.16 -20.78 15.29
N ALA A 61 4.76 -19.91 16.22
CA ALA A 61 4.45 -18.50 15.95
C ALA A 61 5.58 -17.54 16.39
N THR A 62 6.70 -18.06 16.89
CA THR A 62 7.83 -17.24 17.38
C THR A 62 8.78 -16.78 16.27
N ARG A 63 8.72 -17.45 15.12
CA ARG A 63 9.59 -17.18 13.96
C ARG A 63 8.76 -16.96 12.71
N VAL A 64 9.21 -16.02 11.90
CA VAL A 64 8.56 -15.63 10.66
C VAL A 64 9.59 -15.54 9.54
N HIS A 65 9.15 -15.85 8.33
CA HIS A 65 9.96 -15.71 7.13
C HIS A 65 9.67 -14.36 6.47
N VAL A 66 10.68 -13.52 6.34
CA VAL A 66 10.57 -12.18 5.75
C VAL A 66 11.33 -12.12 4.44
N ASN A 67 10.72 -11.52 3.42
CA ASN A 67 11.34 -11.31 2.12
C ASN A 67 12.23 -10.05 2.14
N LEU A 68 13.53 -10.26 1.93
CA LEU A 68 14.55 -9.21 1.90
C LEU A 68 14.73 -8.58 0.50
N GLY A 69 14.24 -9.25 -0.55
CA GLY A 69 14.42 -8.89 -1.96
C GLY A 69 15.23 -9.93 -2.73
N CYS A 70 15.26 -9.81 -4.05
CA CYS A 70 16.01 -10.71 -4.95
C CYS A 70 15.71 -12.21 -4.77
N GLY A 71 14.51 -12.56 -4.29
CA GLY A 71 14.13 -13.95 -4.00
C GLY A 71 14.68 -14.52 -2.69
N VAL A 72 15.32 -13.70 -1.85
CA VAL A 72 15.89 -14.15 -0.57
C VAL A 72 14.85 -14.04 0.55
N LEU A 73 14.63 -15.17 1.23
CA LEU A 73 13.79 -15.28 2.42
C LEU A 73 14.70 -15.48 3.65
N LEU A 74 14.47 -14.71 4.70
CA LEU A 74 15.19 -14.84 5.98
C LEU A 74 14.21 -15.18 7.10
N GLU A 75 14.52 -16.25 7.84
CA GLU A 75 13.84 -16.57 9.09
C GLU A 75 14.38 -15.65 10.21
N MET A 76 13.48 -14.97 10.91
CA MET A 76 13.82 -14.09 12.03
C MET A 76 12.76 -14.16 13.13
N SER A 77 13.09 -13.64 14.31
CA SER A 77 12.11 -13.52 15.39
C SER A 77 11.03 -12.49 15.06
N THR A 78 9.89 -12.56 15.73
CA THR A 78 8.78 -11.61 15.54
C THR A 78 9.20 -10.17 15.85
N GLU A 79 10.05 -9.96 16.85
CA GLU A 79 10.52 -8.62 17.26
C GLU A 79 11.47 -8.02 16.22
N GLU A 80 12.39 -8.83 15.68
CA GLU A 80 13.30 -8.40 14.60
C GLU A 80 12.53 -8.09 13.31
N ALA A 81 11.51 -8.90 12.99
CA ALA A 81 10.65 -8.67 11.84
C ALA A 81 9.88 -7.34 11.94
N GLU A 82 9.36 -7.02 13.13
CA GLU A 82 8.67 -5.76 13.38
C GLU A 82 9.62 -4.56 13.19
N ALA A 83 10.83 -4.61 13.75
CA ALA A 83 11.84 -3.58 13.57
C ALA A 83 12.24 -3.42 12.10
N PHE A 84 12.38 -4.52 11.36
CA PHE A 84 12.66 -4.51 9.92
C PHE A 84 11.53 -3.86 9.12
N LEU A 85 10.27 -4.18 9.44
CA LEU A 85 9.09 -3.62 8.77
C LEU A 85 8.99 -2.11 9.00
N ILE A 86 9.20 -1.62 10.22
CA ILE A 86 9.20 -0.18 10.54
C ILE A 86 10.25 0.55 9.69
N LYS A 87 11.47 0.00 9.61
CA LYS A 87 12.55 0.58 8.79
C LYS A 87 12.19 0.59 7.31
N LYS A 88 11.62 -0.50 6.81
CA LYS A 88 11.19 -0.63 5.40
C LYS A 88 10.06 0.35 5.08
N GLU A 89 9.12 0.52 5.98
CA GLU A 89 8.02 1.49 5.86
C GLU A 89 8.56 2.93 5.77
N ALA A 90 9.49 3.31 6.65
CA ALA A 90 10.10 4.63 6.61
C ALA A 90 10.79 4.93 5.27
N ILE A 91 11.51 3.94 4.70
CA ILE A 91 12.14 4.05 3.39
C ILE A 91 11.08 4.22 2.29
N LEU A 92 10.06 3.35 2.26
CA LEU A 92 8.99 3.41 1.27
C LEU A 92 8.22 4.74 1.33
N ARG A 93 7.95 5.24 2.53
CA ARG A 93 7.30 6.53 2.77
C ARG A 93 8.16 7.70 2.28
N GLY A 94 9.47 7.63 2.47
CA GLY A 94 10.42 8.59 1.91
C GLY A 94 10.41 8.61 0.38
N ILE A 95 10.43 7.43 -0.25
CA ILE A 95 10.35 7.29 -1.72
C ILE A 95 9.02 7.84 -2.25
N ALA A 96 7.90 7.48 -1.61
CA ALA A 96 6.58 7.97 -1.99
C ALA A 96 6.51 9.50 -1.92
N SER A 97 7.00 10.09 -0.82
CA SER A 97 7.01 11.54 -0.65
C SER A 97 7.85 12.26 -1.70
N ARG A 98 9.02 11.71 -2.07
CA ARG A 98 9.86 12.23 -3.15
C ARG A 98 9.12 12.17 -4.49
N LYS A 99 8.50 11.04 -4.81
CA LYS A 99 7.73 10.87 -6.06
C LYS A 99 6.53 11.81 -6.13
N THR A 100 5.82 12.01 -5.02
CA THR A 100 4.72 12.99 -4.95
C THR A 100 5.21 14.40 -5.26
N ARG A 101 6.39 14.79 -4.74
CA ARG A 101 6.99 16.11 -5.01
C ARG A 101 7.38 16.28 -6.47
N GLU A 102 8.02 15.26 -7.06
CA GLU A 102 8.38 15.26 -8.49
C GLU A 102 7.14 15.43 -9.38
N VAL A 103 6.08 14.66 -9.12
CA VAL A 103 4.81 14.74 -9.84
C VAL A 103 4.17 16.12 -9.69
N LEU A 104 4.17 16.68 -8.48
CA LEU A 104 3.58 18.00 -8.22
C LEU A 104 4.34 19.10 -8.96
N GLN A 105 5.67 19.02 -9.01
CA GLN A 105 6.51 19.97 -9.74
C GLN A 105 6.23 19.91 -11.25
N MET A 106 6.12 18.71 -11.83
CA MET A 106 5.77 18.54 -13.24
C MET A 106 4.37 19.08 -13.53
N LYS A 107 3.38 18.74 -12.70
CA LYS A 107 2.00 19.21 -12.83
C LYS A 107 1.91 20.75 -12.80
N TYR A 108 2.67 21.39 -11.91
CA TYR A 108 2.73 22.85 -11.84
C TYR A 108 3.30 23.46 -13.11
N ARG A 109 4.42 22.94 -13.61
CA ARG A 109 5.06 23.44 -14.85
C ARG A 109 4.14 23.33 -16.06
N ILE A 110 3.47 22.18 -16.21
CA ILE A 110 2.50 21.97 -17.30
C ILE A 110 1.38 23.00 -17.21
N ARG A 111 0.75 23.14 -16.03
CA ARG A 111 -0.32 24.13 -15.83
C ARG A 111 0.11 25.55 -16.17
N LEU A 112 1.29 25.95 -15.72
CA LEU A 112 1.82 27.29 -15.98
C LEU A 112 1.96 27.56 -17.48
N VAL A 113 2.53 26.62 -18.24
CA VAL A 113 2.67 26.73 -19.69
C VAL A 113 1.30 26.77 -20.38
N THR A 114 0.36 25.91 -19.97
CA THR A 114 -1.00 25.88 -20.53
C THR A 114 -1.72 27.21 -20.32
N GLU A 115 -1.64 27.79 -19.13
CA GLU A 115 -2.23 29.10 -18.81
C GLU A 115 -1.63 30.24 -19.64
N ILE A 116 -0.31 30.23 -19.84
CA ILE A 116 0.36 31.23 -20.69
C ILE A 116 -0.13 31.12 -22.14
N ILE A 117 -0.21 29.91 -22.68
CA ILE A 117 -0.68 29.69 -24.06
C ILE A 117 -2.13 30.15 -24.21
N ALA A 118 -3.00 29.81 -23.26
CA ALA A 118 -4.40 30.24 -23.28
C ALA A 118 -4.51 31.77 -23.33
N ARG A 119 -3.76 32.49 -22.46
CA ARG A 119 -3.75 33.96 -22.44
C ARG A 119 -3.17 34.60 -23.69
N LEU A 120 -2.19 33.96 -24.33
CA LEU A 120 -1.62 34.45 -25.59
C LEU A 120 -2.59 34.28 -26.76
N HIS A 121 -3.41 33.23 -26.75
CA HIS A 121 -4.39 32.96 -27.81
C HIS A 121 -5.65 33.83 -27.71
N GLU A 122 -5.97 34.34 -26.52
CA GLU A 122 -7.09 35.26 -26.29
C GLU A 122 -6.80 36.72 -26.68
N ARG A 123 -5.58 37.03 -27.15
CA ARG A 123 -5.19 38.34 -27.73
C ARG A 123 -5.06 38.25 -29.24
#